data_AF-A0A2T0HM96-F1
#
_entry.id   AF-A0A2T0HM96-F1
#
_cell.length_a   1.000
_cell.length_b   1.000
_cell.length_c   1.000
_cell.angle_alpha   90.00
_cell.angle_beta   90.00
_cell.angle_gamma   90.00
#
_symmetry.space_group_name_H-M   'P 1'
#
loop_
_entity.id
_entity.type
_entity.pdbx_description
1 polymer ?
#
loop_
_entity_poly.entity_id
_entity_poly.type
_entity_poly.pdbx_seq_one_letter_code
_entity_poly.pdbx_strand_id
1 'polypeptide(L)' 'MAKVLAQITVKLPRLMEAGEYRKLRYVGGKPSLQQLKKWIEEGEVIGEVKGGMYFVDVQAAVMGSSDPLLAKMLEIG' A
#
# COMPACT_ATOMS: atom_id res chain seq x y z
N MET A 1 -26.29 11.50 -1.96
CA MET A 1 -25.49 11.52 -3.20
C MET A 1 -24.07 11.95 -2.86
N ALA A 2 -23.07 11.08 -3.03
CA ALA A 2 -21.68 11.44 -2.78
C ALA A 2 -21.12 12.15 -4.03
N LYS A 3 -20.64 13.38 -3.87
CA LYS A 3 -20.02 14.17 -4.93
C LYS A 3 -18.54 13.77 -5.01
N VAL A 4 -18.14 13.11 -6.10
CA VAL A 4 -16.72 12.78 -6.34
C VAL A 4 -15.98 14.08 -6.64
N LEU A 5 -15.05 14.47 -5.77
CA LEU A 5 -14.38 15.77 -5.82
C LEU A 5 -13.12 15.78 -6.71
N ALA A 6 -12.54 14.62 -7.00
CA ALA A 6 -11.45 14.46 -7.97
C ALA A 6 -11.26 12.97 -8.33
N GLN A 7 -10.98 12.68 -9.60
CA GLN A 7 -10.52 11.38 -10.07
C GLN A 7 -9.03 11.53 -10.41
N ILE A 8 -8.16 10.91 -9.61
CA ILE A 8 -6.72 10.94 -9.84
C ILE A 8 -6.33 9.57 -10.42
N THR A 9 -5.95 9.53 -11.69
CA THR A 9 -5.43 8.31 -12.31
C THR A 9 -4.00 8.07 -11.81
N VAL A 10 -3.84 7.21 -10.82
CA VAL A 10 -2.52 6.82 -10.30
C VAL A 10 -2.13 5.50 -10.97
N LYS A 11 -1.08 5.51 -11.80
CA LYS A 11 -0.42 4.26 -12.19
C LYS A 11 0.24 3.69 -10.94
N LEU A 12 -0.42 2.74 -10.28
CA LEU A 12 0.13 2.09 -9.09
C LEU A 12 1.33 1.25 -9.53
N PRO A 13 2.55 1.58 -9.06
CA PRO A 13 3.71 0.76 -9.36
C PRO A 13 3.54 -0.61 -8.70
N ARG A 14 3.98 -1.67 -9.37
CA ARG A 14 3.93 -3.04 -8.84
C ARG A 14 4.61 -3.13 -7.47
N LEU A 15 5.71 -2.40 -7.30
CA LEU A 15 6.46 -2.30 -6.06
C LEU A 15 6.52 -0.84 -5.62
N MET A 16 6.24 -0.56 -4.35
CA MET A 16 6.33 0.76 -3.75
C MET A 16 7.21 0.69 -2.51
N GLU A 17 8.03 1.71 -2.26
CA GLU A 17 8.86 1.73 -1.05
C GLU A 17 7.98 1.67 0.20
N ALA A 18 8.36 0.86 1.19
CA ALA A 18 7.61 0.69 2.43
C ALA A 18 7.33 2.04 3.14
N GLY A 19 8.25 3.00 3.04
CA GLY A 19 8.05 4.36 3.57
C GLY A 19 6.93 5.13 2.87
N GLU A 20 6.86 5.05 1.54
CA GLU A 20 5.80 5.67 0.74
C GLU A 20 4.46 4.97 0.94
N TYR A 21 4.46 3.64 0.89
CA TYR A 21 3.27 2.83 1.15
C TYR A 21 2.67 3.17 2.52
N ARG A 22 3.52 3.30 3.55
CA ARG A 22 3.07 3.67 4.90
C ARG A 22 2.38 5.04 4.92
N LYS A 23 2.95 6.04 4.23
CA LYS A 23 2.38 7.40 4.19
C LYS A 23 1.01 7.40 3.52
N LEU A 24 0.84 6.63 2.44
CA LEU A 24 -0.42 6.55 1.71
C LEU A 24 -1.47 5.75 2.47
N ARG A 25 -1.10 4.56 2.98
CA ARG A 25 -2.04 3.62 3.61
C ARG A 25 -2.47 4.02 5.02
N TYR A 26 -1.54 4.55 5.80
CA TYR A 26 -1.75 4.82 7.23
C TYR A 26 -1.68 6.31 7.58
N VAL A 27 -1.50 7.20 6.60
CA VAL A 27 -1.43 8.67 6.79
C VAL A 27 -0.45 9.06 7.91
N GLY A 28 0.67 8.33 8.01
CA GLY A 28 1.68 8.55 9.06
C GLY A 28 1.33 7.99 10.45
N GLY A 29 0.18 7.34 10.61
CA GLY A 29 -0.25 6.61 11.81
C GLY A 29 0.48 5.27 12.01
N LYS A 30 -0.08 4.41 12.87
CA LYS A 30 0.42 3.03 13.07
C LYS A 30 0.13 2.18 11.83
N PRO A 31 0.98 1.18 11.50
CA PRO A 31 2.21 0.73 12.17
C PRO A 31 3.42 1.64 11.89
N SER A 32 4.52 1.45 12.64
CA SER A 32 5.80 2.12 12.33
C SER A 32 6.42 1.56 11.05
N LEU A 33 7.39 2.28 10.46
CA LEU A 33 8.11 1.76 9.29
C LEU A 33 8.88 0.46 9.62
N GLN A 34 9.46 0.36 10.82
CA GLN A 34 10.14 -0.88 11.26
C GLN A 34 9.17 -2.06 11.35
N GLN A 35 7.97 -1.84 11.87
CA GLN A 35 6.96 -2.89 11.94
C GLN A 35 6.50 -3.32 10.53
N LEU A 36 6.35 -2.37 9.61
CA LEU A 36 6.01 -2.67 8.22
C LEU A 36 7.12 -3.47 7.53
N LYS A 37 8.41 -3.13 7.77
CA LYS A 37 9.54 -3.91 7.27
C LYS A 37 9.54 -5.33 7.82
N LYS A 38 9.30 -5.47 9.13
CA LYS A 38 9.19 -6.76 9.81
C LYS A 38 8.09 -7.63 9.20
N TRP A 39 6.92 -7.06 8.92
CA TRP A 39 5.84 -7.78 8.23
C TRP A 39 6.19 -8.25 6.81
N ILE A 40 7.02 -7.49 6.09
CA ILE A 40 7.55 -7.93 4.79
C ILE A 40 8.49 -9.11 4.96
N GLU A 41 9.36 -9.10 5.99
CA GLU A 41 10.27 -10.21 6.30
C GLU A 41 9.53 -11.46 6.78
N GLU A 42 8.47 -11.27 7.57
CA GLU A 42 7.62 -12.35 8.08
C GLU A 42 6.66 -12.91 7.01
N GLY A 43 6.56 -12.27 5.85
CA GLY A 43 5.65 -12.65 4.77
C GLY A 43 4.19 -12.29 5.03
N GLU A 44 3.89 -11.54 6.10
CA GLU A 44 2.55 -11.01 6.38
C GLU A 44 2.13 -9.94 5.37
N VAL A 45 3.11 -9.18 4.87
CA VAL A 45 2.93 -8.21 3.77
C VAL A 45 3.74 -8.68 2.58
N ILE A 46 3.07 -8.93 1.45
CA ILE A 46 3.75 -9.32 0.22
C ILE A 46 4.62 -8.15 -0.25
N GLY A 47 5.92 -8.41 -0.38
CA GLY A 47 6.92 -7.39 -0.67
C GLY A 47 8.27 -7.98 -1.04
N GLU A 48 9.19 -7.13 -1.45
CA GLU A 48 10.54 -7.49 -1.87
C GLU A 48 11.59 -6.66 -1.13
N VAL A 49 12.73 -7.27 -0.80
CA VAL A 49 13.90 -6.59 -0.26
C VAL A 49 14.99 -6.51 -1.33
N LYS A 50 15.37 -5.30 -1.74
CA LYS A 50 16.40 -5.07 -2.78
C LYS A 50 17.45 -4.10 -2.25
N GLY A 51 18.69 -4.57 -2.12
CA GLY A 51 19.81 -3.71 -1.69
C GLY A 51 19.58 -3.05 -0.32
N GLY A 52 18.89 -3.73 0.62
CA GLY A 52 18.54 -3.18 1.93
C GLY A 52 17.31 -2.25 1.94
N MET A 53 16.71 -1.98 0.79
CA MET A 53 15.44 -1.27 0.67
C MET A 53 14.27 -2.24 0.66
N TYR A 54 13.15 -1.81 1.24
CA TYR A 54 11.95 -2.63 1.41
C TYR A 54 10.84 -2.09 0.53
N PHE A 55 10.24 -2.97 -0.25
CA PHE A 55 9.17 -2.65 -1.16
C PHE A 55 7.95 -3.49 -0.84
N VAL A 56 6.77 -2.88 -0.88
CA VAL A 56 5.48 -3.56 -0.78
C VAL A 56 4.97 -3.81 -2.19
N ASP A 57 4.52 -5.02 -2.47
CA ASP A 57 3.72 -5.29 -3.67
C ASP A 57 2.34 -4.70 -3.46
N VAL A 58 2.12 -3.54 -4.08
CA VAL A 58 0.89 -2.77 -3.86
C VAL A 58 -0.31 -3.51 -4.45
N GLN A 59 -0.14 -4.25 -5.54
CA GLN A 59 -1.23 -5.00 -6.15
C GLN A 59 -1.63 -6.17 -5.26
N ALA A 60 -0.67 -6.91 -4.72
CA ALA A 60 -0.94 -8.04 -3.83
C ALA A 60 -1.53 -7.57 -2.50
N ALA A 61 -0.99 -6.49 -1.92
CA ALA A 61 -1.55 -5.85 -0.73
C ALA A 61 -2.98 -5.37 -0.95
N VAL A 62 -3.32 -4.95 -2.17
CA VAL A 62 -4.66 -4.50 -2.54
C VAL A 62 -5.62 -5.66 -2.73
N MET A 63 -5.23 -6.70 -3.46
CA MET A 63 -6.07 -7.88 -3.72
C MET A 63 -6.33 -8.73 -2.47
N GLY A 64 -5.38 -8.75 -1.52
CA GLY A 64 -5.53 -9.44 -0.23
C GLY A 64 -6.23 -8.62 0.85
N SER A 65 -6.56 -7.35 0.61
CA SER A 65 -7.14 -6.47 1.62
C SER A 65 -8.66 -6.38 1.50
N SER A 66 -9.35 -6.58 2.63
CA SER A 66 -10.78 -6.27 2.78
C SER A 66 -11.05 -4.80 3.12
N ASP A 67 -10.06 -3.91 2.93
CA ASP A 67 -10.21 -2.51 3.30
C ASP A 67 -11.04 -1.74 2.26
N PRO A 68 -12.15 -1.10 2.68
CA PRO A 68 -13.09 -0.45 1.77
C PRO A 68 -12.52 0.82 1.12
N LEU A 69 -11.51 1.48 1.70
CA LEU A 69 -10.82 2.59 1.06
C LEU A 69 -9.94 2.09 -0.08
N LEU A 70 -9.31 0.93 0.11
CA LEU A 70 -8.47 0.27 -0.88
C LEU A 70 -9.29 -0.32 -2.04
N ALA A 71 -10.42 -0.95 -1.73
CA ALA A 71 -11.39 -1.42 -2.74
C ALA A 71 -11.90 -0.28 -3.62
N LYS A 72 -12.16 0.90 -3.01
CA LYS A 72 -12.52 2.11 -3.75
C LYS A 72 -11.41 2.65 -4.65
N MET A 73 -10.14 2.36 -4.37
CA MET A 73 -9.04 2.75 -5.27
C MET A 73 -8.96 1.85 -6.50
N LEU A 74 -9.41 0.59 -6.40
CA LEU A 74 -9.49 -0.37 -7.51
C LEU A 74 -10.69 -0.15 -8.44
N GLU A 75 -11.88 0.16 -7.89
CA GLU A 75 -13.11 0.36 -8.68
C GLU A 75 -13.05 1.56 -9.63
N ILE A 76 -12.04 2.42 -9.48
CA ILE A 76 -11.86 3.64 -10.28
C ILE A 76 -10.85 3.41 -11.42
N GLY A 77 -10.39 2.17 -11.63
CA GLY A 77 -9.48 1.73 -12.69
C GLY A 77 -10.16 1.39 -14.01
#